data_AF-A0A927QRD3-F1
#
_entry.id   AF-A0A927QRD3-F1
#
_cell.length_a   1.000
_cell.length_b   1.000
_cell.length_c   1.000
_cell.angle_alpha   90.00
_cell.angle_beta   90.00
_cell.angle_gamma   90.00
#
_symmetry.space_group_name_H-M   'P 1'
#
loop_
_entity.id
_entity.type
_entity.pdbx_description
1 polymer ?
#
loop_
_entity_poly.entity_id
_entity_poly.type
_entity_poly.pdbx_seq_one_letter_code
_entity_poly.pdbx_strand_id
1 'polypeptide(L)'
;MKSLPCQGCRGLCCGPVPVTGRELRQIRKKLQSMPAKKREELEQQQRFFGTCIFYDLDHDRCGIHSVRPAVCAAFGHYDNLICFREPDAAASTNWQAKEEAVGVLSIDFTWKDF
;
A
#
# COMPACT_ATOMS: atom_id res chain seq x y z
N MET A 1 -13.99 0.11 -12.36
CA MET A 1 -12.64 0.47 -12.84
C MET A 1 -12.02 -0.74 -13.51
N LYS A 2 -11.18 -0.53 -14.53
CA LYS A 2 -10.47 -1.62 -15.24
C LYS A 2 -9.57 -2.37 -14.24
N SER A 3 -9.42 -3.68 -14.38
CA SER A 3 -8.49 -4.43 -13.52
C SER A 3 -7.04 -4.11 -13.91
N LEU A 4 -6.16 -3.91 -12.94
CA LEU A 4 -4.74 -3.66 -13.18
C LEU A 4 -3.94 -4.98 -13.22
N PRO A 5 -2.88 -5.07 -14.04
CA PRO A 5 -2.02 -6.26 -14.13
C PRO A 5 -1.05 -6.33 -12.92
N CYS A 6 -1.58 -6.41 -11.70
CA CYS A 6 -0.77 -6.41 -10.48
C CYS A 6 0.07 -7.69 -10.32
N GLN A 7 -0.37 -8.81 -10.89
CA GLN A 7 0.36 -10.07 -10.82
C GLN A 7 1.71 -9.97 -11.57
N GLY A 8 2.76 -10.48 -10.93
CA GLY A 8 4.15 -10.36 -11.38
C GLY A 8 4.75 -8.96 -11.18
N CYS A 9 4.02 -8.01 -10.57
CA CYS A 9 4.53 -6.65 -10.34
C CYS A 9 5.52 -6.61 -9.17
N ARG A 10 5.48 -7.57 -8.24
CA ARG A 10 6.41 -7.71 -7.12
C ARG A 10 6.56 -6.44 -6.28
N GLY A 11 5.48 -5.68 -6.16
CA GLY A 11 5.44 -4.49 -5.31
C GLY A 11 6.24 -3.31 -5.85
N LEU A 12 6.58 -3.28 -7.14
CA LEU A 12 7.29 -2.14 -7.75
C LEU A 12 6.58 -0.78 -7.57
N CYS A 13 5.25 -0.81 -7.40
CA CYS A 13 4.44 0.38 -7.09
C CYS A 13 4.09 0.52 -5.59
N CYS A 14 4.54 -0.40 -4.75
CA CYS A 14 4.16 -0.47 -3.34
C CYS A 14 5.21 0.23 -2.48
N GLY A 15 5.13 1.56 -2.38
CA GLY A 15 5.89 2.39 -1.44
C GLY A 15 6.72 3.51 -2.10
N PRO A 16 7.04 4.61 -1.38
CA PRO A 16 6.54 5.04 -0.06
C PRO A 16 5.07 5.48 -0.10
N VAL A 17 4.30 5.26 0.97
CA VAL A 17 2.84 5.51 0.97
C VAL A 17 2.43 6.51 2.07
N PRO A 18 1.93 7.71 1.73
CA PRO A 18 1.37 8.63 2.72
C PRO A 18 0.07 8.06 3.31
N VAL A 19 -0.13 8.26 4.61
CA VAL A 19 -1.32 7.77 5.33
C VAL A 19 -1.96 8.85 6.17
N THR A 20 -3.28 8.84 6.25
CA THR A 20 -4.02 9.71 7.17
C THR A 20 -4.11 9.08 8.56
N GLY A 21 -4.42 9.88 9.58
CA GLY A 21 -4.61 9.35 10.94
C GLY A 21 -5.73 8.31 11.03
N ARG A 22 -6.76 8.41 10.17
CA ARG A 22 -7.84 7.42 10.09
C ARG A 22 -7.35 6.09 9.53
N GLU A 23 -6.61 6.14 8.42
CA GLU A 23 -6.05 4.95 7.77
C GLU A 23 -5.06 4.24 8.69
N LEU A 24 -4.20 4.98 9.38
CA LEU A 24 -3.25 4.41 10.35
C LEU A 24 -3.98 3.63 11.46
N ARG A 25 -5.08 4.17 11.99
CA ARG A 25 -5.91 3.46 12.98
C ARG A 25 -6.54 2.18 12.41
N GLN A 26 -6.97 2.19 11.15
CA GLN A 26 -7.54 1.02 10.49
C GLN A 26 -6.48 -0.05 10.23
N ILE A 27 -5.28 0.35 9.80
CA ILE A 27 -4.12 -0.53 9.63
C ILE A 27 -3.77 -1.19 10.97
N ARG A 28 -3.65 -0.41 12.06
CA ARG A 28 -3.35 -0.95 13.40
C ARG A 28 -4.38 -2.00 13.82
N LYS A 29 -5.68 -1.73 13.66
CA LYS A 29 -6.74 -2.72 13.95
C LYS A 29 -6.64 -3.97 13.06
N LYS A 30 -6.27 -3.81 11.79
CA LYS A 30 -6.08 -4.94 10.88
C LYS A 30 -4.90 -5.81 11.29
N LEU A 31 -3.81 -5.22 11.76
CA LEU A 31 -2.63 -5.95 12.23
C LEU A 31 -2.89 -6.66 13.57
N GLN A 32 -3.66 -6.05 14.47
CA GLN A 32 -4.09 -6.69 15.73
C GLN A 32 -4.95 -7.94 15.49
N SER A 33 -5.73 -7.96 14.41
CA SER A 33 -6.54 -9.11 14.01
C SER A 33 -5.84 -10.05 13.01
N MET A 34 -4.60 -9.74 12.62
CA MET A 34 -3.82 -10.59 11.73
C MET A 34 -3.26 -11.78 12.51
N PRO A 35 -3.28 -13.01 11.96
CA PRO A 35 -2.62 -14.15 12.59
C PRO A 35 -1.14 -13.85 12.87
N ALA A 36 -0.66 -14.15 14.07
CA ALA A 36 0.71 -13.83 14.51
C ALA A 36 1.78 -14.32 13.53
N LYS A 37 1.66 -15.58 13.08
CA LYS A 37 2.56 -16.17 12.07
C LYS A 37 2.63 -15.34 10.79
N LYS A 38 1.48 -14.88 10.28
CA LYS A 38 1.44 -14.06 9.06
C LYS A 38 2.10 -12.69 9.27
N ARG A 39 1.91 -12.09 10.45
CA ARG A 39 2.56 -10.83 10.81
C ARG A 39 4.08 -10.99 10.85
N GLU A 40 4.55 -12.05 11.49
CA GLU A 40 5.98 -12.39 11.58
C GLU A 40 6.59 -12.65 10.20
N GLU A 41 5.92 -13.43 9.34
CA GLU A 41 6.35 -13.69 7.96
C GLU A 41 6.51 -12.38 7.17
N LEU A 42 5.56 -11.45 7.27
CA LEU A 42 5.68 -10.14 6.63
C LEU A 42 6.83 -9.33 7.22
N GLU A 43 7.03 -9.35 8.54
CA GLU A 43 8.07 -8.58 9.20
C GLU A 43 9.49 -9.02 8.80
N GLN A 44 9.68 -10.33 8.61
CA GLN A 44 10.99 -10.93 8.30
C GLN A 44 11.41 -10.83 6.83
N GLN A 45 10.50 -10.45 5.92
CA GLN A 45 10.83 -10.29 4.50
C GLN A 45 11.85 -9.16 4.27
N GLN A 46 12.95 -9.48 3.58
CA GLN A 46 13.94 -8.49 3.14
C GLN A 46 13.39 -7.66 1.98
N ARG A 47 13.47 -6.33 2.09
CA ARG A 47 12.92 -5.39 1.11
C ARG A 47 13.92 -4.28 0.78
N PHE A 48 13.79 -3.69 -0.40
CA PHE A 48 14.47 -2.44 -0.70
C PHE A 48 13.90 -1.29 0.12
N PHE A 49 14.73 -0.32 0.47
CA PHE A 49 14.31 0.89 1.18
C PHE A 49 13.16 1.59 0.44
N GLY A 50 12.17 2.06 1.19
CA GLY A 50 10.96 2.70 0.64
C GLY A 50 9.88 1.75 0.17
N THR A 51 10.15 0.43 0.07
CA THR A 51 9.11 -0.57 -0.22
C THR A 51 8.18 -0.70 0.98
N CYS A 52 6.87 -0.73 0.73
CA CYS A 52 5.84 -0.86 1.73
C CYS A 52 6.06 -2.11 2.61
N ILE A 53 6.17 -1.90 3.92
CA ILE A 53 6.33 -2.96 4.94
C ILE A 53 5.22 -4.02 4.92
N PHE A 54 4.04 -3.70 4.36
CA PHE A 54 2.91 -4.63 4.29
C PHE A 54 2.76 -5.33 2.95
N TYR A 55 3.66 -5.11 1.99
CA TYR A 55 3.68 -5.91 0.78
C TYR A 55 4.26 -7.29 1.08
N ASP A 56 3.52 -8.33 0.72
CA ASP A 56 3.86 -9.74 0.83
C ASP A 56 4.62 -10.13 -0.44
N LEU A 57 5.95 -10.11 -0.38
CA LEU A 57 6.83 -10.40 -1.51
C LEU A 57 6.71 -11.86 -1.97
N ASP A 58 6.54 -12.79 -1.04
CA ASP A 58 6.49 -14.23 -1.32
C ASP A 58 5.21 -14.61 -2.09
N HIS A 59 4.11 -13.92 -1.81
CA HIS A 59 2.80 -14.19 -2.42
C HIS A 59 2.33 -13.11 -3.40
N ASP A 60 3.18 -12.13 -3.70
CA ASP A 60 2.93 -11.04 -4.65
C ASP A 60 1.60 -10.30 -4.39
N ARG A 61 1.35 -9.90 -3.14
CA ARG A 61 0.07 -9.30 -2.73
C ARG A 61 0.21 -8.29 -1.59
N CYS A 62 -0.80 -7.45 -1.41
CA CYS A 62 -0.87 -6.56 -0.26
C CYS A 62 -1.39 -7.29 1.00
N GLY A 63 -0.58 -7.36 2.06
CA GLY A 63 -0.95 -7.99 3.34
C GLY A 63 -2.11 -7.30 4.07
N ILE A 64 -2.34 -6.02 3.79
CA ILE A 64 -3.41 -5.19 4.36
C ILE A 64 -4.43 -4.73 3.31
N HIS A 65 -4.60 -5.46 2.20
CA HIS A 65 -5.41 -5.03 1.04
C HIS A 65 -6.78 -4.43 1.38
N SER A 66 -7.48 -4.98 2.39
CA SER A 66 -8.81 -4.54 2.84
C SER A 66 -8.84 -3.19 3.53
N VAL A 67 -7.70 -2.70 4.02
CA VAL A 67 -7.55 -1.40 4.70
C VAL A 67 -6.40 -0.59 4.09
N ARG A 68 -6.07 -0.85 2.82
CA ARG A 68 -5.03 -0.12 2.13
C ARG A 68 -5.37 1.37 2.08
N PRO A 69 -4.37 2.27 2.16
CA PRO A 69 -4.60 3.71 2.03
C PRO A 69 -5.34 4.07 0.74
N ALA A 70 -6.12 5.14 0.77
CA ALA A 70 -6.93 5.59 -0.35
C ALA A 70 -6.09 5.87 -1.60
N VAL A 71 -4.87 6.40 -1.42
CA VAL A 71 -3.93 6.60 -2.53
C VAL A 71 -3.55 5.28 -3.21
N CYS A 72 -3.35 4.20 -2.45
CA CYS A 72 -3.08 2.87 -3.01
C CYS A 72 -4.30 2.28 -3.73
N ALA A 73 -5.52 2.60 -3.29
CA ALA A 73 -6.74 2.19 -3.97
C ALA A 73 -7.00 2.99 -5.25
N ALA A 74 -6.54 4.24 -5.30
CA ALA A 74 -6.62 5.12 -6.46
C ALA A 74 -5.53 4.84 -7.50
N PHE A 75 -4.39 4.29 -7.09
CA PHE A 75 -3.27 4.02 -7.99
C PHE A 75 -3.68 3.19 -9.20
N GLY A 76 -3.25 3.63 -10.39
CA GLY A 76 -3.57 3.07 -11.69
C GLY A 76 -4.89 3.56 -12.31
N HIS A 77 -5.62 4.45 -11.65
CA HIS A 77 -6.94 4.91 -12.11
C HIS A 77 -7.09 6.43 -12.24
N TYR A 78 -6.05 7.20 -11.95
CA TYR A 78 -6.06 8.67 -12.03
C TYR A 78 -4.80 9.17 -12.75
N ASP A 79 -4.90 10.31 -13.42
CA ASP A 79 -3.84 10.89 -14.26
C ASP A 79 -2.54 11.19 -13.49
N ASN A 80 -2.63 11.52 -12.21
CA ASN A 80 -1.47 11.76 -11.36
C ASN A 80 -0.99 10.52 -10.59
N LEU A 81 -1.62 9.35 -10.80
CA LEU A 81 -1.30 8.08 -10.14
C LEU A 81 -1.29 6.95 -11.17
N ILE A 82 -0.52 7.10 -12.24
CA ILE A 82 -0.54 6.17 -13.38
C ILE A 82 0.16 4.85 -13.02
N CYS A 83 -0.42 3.73 -13.44
CA CYS A 83 0.26 2.44 -13.43
C CYS A 83 1.15 2.35 -14.68
N PHE A 84 2.47 2.26 -14.50
CA PHE A 84 3.42 2.18 -15.62
C PHE A 84 3.22 0.93 -16.51
N ARG A 85 2.58 -0.13 -16.00
CA ARG A 85 2.29 -1.36 -16.77
C ARG A 85 1.00 -1.27 -17.59
N GLU A 86 0.10 -0.36 -17.25
CA GLU A 86 -1.16 -0.14 -17.95
C GLU A 86 -1.54 1.36 -17.85
N PRO A 87 -0.86 2.23 -18.61
CA PRO A 87 -1.12 3.67 -18.53
C PRO A 87 -2.55 4.03 -18.94
N ASP A 88 -3.12 3.30 -19.91
CA ASP A 88 -4.47 3.52 -20.45
C ASP A 88 -5.61 3.19 -19.48
N ALA A 89 -5.30 2.63 -18.29
CA ALA A 89 -6.29 2.43 -17.23
C ALA A 89 -6.57 3.70 -16.41
N ALA A 90 -5.71 4.73 -16.54
CA ALA A 90 -5.92 6.02 -15.87
C ALA A 90 -7.12 6.76 -16.49
N ALA A 91 -7.99 7.29 -15.64
CA ALA A 91 -9.03 8.22 -16.07
C ALA A 91 -8.46 9.62 -16.20
N SER A 92 -9.04 10.45 -17.09
CA SER A 92 -8.68 11.85 -17.33
C SER A 92 -9.06 12.80 -16.18
N THR A 93 -8.76 12.40 -14.95
CA THR A 93 -9.00 13.15 -13.71
C THR A 93 -7.88 12.90 -12.72
N ASN A 94 -7.52 13.93 -11.94
CA ASN A 94 -6.53 13.82 -10.89
C ASN A 94 -7.15 13.35 -9.57
N TRP A 95 -6.45 12.46 -8.87
CA TRP A 95 -6.77 12.10 -7.50
C TRP A 95 -6.35 13.20 -6.54
N GLN A 96 -7.19 13.45 -5.54
CA GLN A 96 -6.90 14.37 -4.45
C GLN A 96 -7.16 13.69 -3.11
N ALA A 97 -6.23 13.88 -2.18
CA ALA A 97 -6.40 13.41 -0.80
C ALA A 97 -7.56 14.17 -0.14
N LYS A 98 -8.42 13.44 0.58
CA LYS A 98 -9.54 14.02 1.33
C LYS A 98 -9.13 14.54 2.71
N GLU A 99 -8.01 14.04 3.22
CA GLU A 99 -7.46 14.34 4.54
C GLU A 99 -5.94 14.48 4.38
N GLU A 100 -5.32 15.29 5.24
CA GLU A 100 -3.86 15.42 5.28
C GLU A 100 -3.19 14.13 5.77
N ALA A 101 -2.01 13.86 5.21
CA ALA A 101 -1.18 12.76 5.65
C ALA A 101 -0.51 13.11 6.99
N VAL A 102 -0.43 12.14 7.89
CA VAL A 102 0.26 12.26 9.19
C VAL A 102 1.66 11.63 9.16
N GLY A 103 2.06 11.07 8.02
CA GLY A 103 3.35 10.46 7.78
C GLY A 103 3.29 9.41 6.67
N VAL A 104 4.38 8.69 6.47
CA VAL A 104 4.61 7.76 5.37
C VAL A 104 4.95 6.37 5.88
N LEU A 105 4.26 5.34 5.37
CA LEU A 105 4.57 3.95 5.70
C LEU A 105 5.99 3.59 5.25
N SER A 106 6.68 2.80 6.08
CA SER A 106 8.07 2.33 5.87
C SER A 106 9.15 3.41 6.05
N ILE A 107 8.74 4.65 6.35
CA ILE A 107 9.65 5.76 6.69
C ILE A 107 9.33 6.24 8.11
N ASP A 108 8.16 6.85 8.30
CA ASP A 108 7.72 7.38 9.60
C ASP A 108 7.03 6.30 10.45
N PHE A 109 6.34 5.35 9.80
CA PHE A 109 5.66 4.23 10.45
C PHE A 109 6.24 2.90 10.00
N THR A 110 6.89 2.21 10.92
CA THR A 110 7.56 0.92 10.74
C THR A 110 6.86 -0.16 11.57
N TRP A 111 7.36 -1.40 11.54
CA TRP A 111 6.84 -2.47 12.39
C TRP A 111 6.85 -2.15 13.90
N LYS A 112 7.72 -1.25 14.36
CA LYS A 112 7.80 -0.80 15.76
C LYS A 112 6.59 0.02 16.20
N ASP A 113 5.81 0.54 15.25
CA ASP A 113 4.69 1.45 15.50
C ASP A 113 3.32 0.73 15.57
N PHE A 114 3.30 -0.59 15.36
CA PHE A 114 2.08 -1.42 15.22
C PHE A 114 1.99 -2.60 16.17
#